data_AF-A0A957IPP9-F1
#
_entry.id   AF-A0A957IPP9-F1
#
_cell.length_a   1.000
_cell.length_b   1.000
_cell.length_c   1.000
_cell.angle_alpha   90.00
_cell.angle_beta   90.00
_cell.angle_gamma   90.00
#
_symmetry.space_group_name_H-M   'P 1'
#
loop_
_entity.id
_entity.type
_entity.pdbx_description
1 polymer ?
#
loop_
_entity_poly.entity_id
_entity_poly.type
_entity_poly.pdbx_seq_one_letter_code
_entity_poly.pdbx_strand_id
1 'polypeptide(L)'
;MGELLSMRSVTDVIISGESSNGLNEASTMEDISKKLSQALWRIYNRSQRPSPWAYGGNLPWDDPQFSARMLREHLDESHGAASRSSKERTLQLNWLWDKLQLQPGGKVLDVTCGPGLYATDLAARGCHVTGVDFGPAS
;
A
#
# COMPACT_ATOMS: atom_id res chain seq x y z
N MET A 1 26.35 36.03 2.72
CA MET A 1 25.28 35.40 1.93
C MET A 1 25.19 33.94 2.34
N GLY A 2 24.04 33.53 2.89
CA GLY A 2 23.55 32.15 2.93
C GLY A 2 24.13 31.21 3.99
N GLU A 3 23.56 31.22 5.20
CA GLU A 3 23.70 30.15 6.19
C GLU A 3 23.01 28.85 5.75
N LEU A 4 23.65 27.73 6.06
CA LEU A 4 23.16 26.37 5.82
C LEU A 4 22.19 25.99 6.95
N LEU A 5 20.88 26.07 6.68
CA LEU A 5 19.83 25.57 7.58
C LEU A 5 19.92 24.03 7.66
N SER A 6 20.54 23.54 8.73
CA SER A 6 20.47 22.13 9.14
C SER A 6 19.02 21.79 9.52
N MET A 7 18.37 20.95 8.72
CA MET A 7 17.06 20.38 9.02
C MET A 7 17.15 19.56 10.31
N ARG A 8 16.68 20.16 11.41
CA ARG A 8 16.39 19.41 12.64
C ARG A 8 15.22 18.46 12.35
N SER A 9 15.40 17.19 12.71
CA SER A 9 14.35 16.19 12.69
C SER A 9 13.15 16.68 13.52
N VAL A 10 11.93 16.38 13.05
CA VAL A 10 10.64 16.72 13.68
C VAL A 10 10.46 16.09 15.08
N THR A 11 11.43 15.31 15.57
CA THR A 11 11.44 14.68 16.89
C THR A 11 11.89 15.57 18.06
N ASP A 12 12.48 16.74 17.82
CA ASP A 12 13.14 17.53 18.90
C ASP A 12 12.29 18.67 19.51
N VAL A 13 10.99 18.78 19.17
CA VAL A 13 10.13 19.91 19.64
C VAL A 13 9.16 19.52 20.76
N ILE A 14 9.23 18.30 21.32
CA ILE A 14 8.37 17.90 22.44
C ILE A 14 9.19 17.48 23.65
N ILE A 15 10.05 18.37 24.18
CA ILE A 15 10.50 18.29 25.59
C ILE A 15 10.64 19.71 26.14
N SER A 16 9.52 20.42 26.31
CA SER A 16 9.44 21.58 27.21
C SER A 16 8.02 21.68 27.75
N GLY A 17 7.69 20.76 28.66
CA GLY A 17 6.42 20.69 29.36
C GLY A 17 6.44 19.47 30.27
N GLU A 18 6.88 19.64 31.50
CA GLU A 18 6.77 18.61 32.53
C GLU A 18 5.29 18.24 32.70
N SER A 19 4.95 17.02 32.35
CA SER A 19 3.75 16.33 32.83
C SER A 19 4.19 14.95 33.28
N SER A 20 3.86 14.61 34.53
CA SER A 20 4.13 13.32 35.20
C SER A 20 3.51 12.09 34.51
N ASN A 21 2.93 12.25 33.32
CA ASN A 21 2.44 11.18 32.44
C ASN A 21 3.52 10.61 31.49
N GLY A 22 4.62 11.32 31.23
CA GLY A 22 5.61 10.92 30.21
C GLY A 22 6.36 9.62 30.50
N LEU A 23 6.57 9.28 31.77
CA LEU A 23 7.24 8.04 32.17
C LEU A 23 6.37 6.80 31.94
N ASN A 24 5.05 6.92 32.14
CA ASN A 24 4.11 5.82 31.89
C ASN A 24 3.90 5.58 30.40
N GLU A 25 3.88 6.64 29.59
CA GLU A 25 3.77 6.53 28.13
C GLU A 25 5.05 5.98 27.50
N ALA A 26 6.22 6.43 27.93
CA ALA A 26 7.50 5.90 27.46
C ALA A 26 7.67 4.41 27.81
N SER A 27 7.32 4.01 29.04
CA SER A 27 7.32 2.61 29.48
C SER A 27 6.35 1.75 28.67
N THR A 28 5.15 2.30 28.38
CA THR A 28 4.15 1.61 27.55
C THR A 28 4.63 1.45 26.10
N MET A 29 5.28 2.47 25.53
CA MET A 29 5.81 2.42 24.18
C MET A 29 6.97 1.41 24.06
N GLU A 30 7.82 1.33 25.09
CA GLU A 30 8.89 0.35 25.17
C GLU A 30 8.34 -1.09 25.30
N ASP A 31 7.28 -1.28 26.07
CA ASP A 31 6.57 -2.57 26.17
C ASP A 31 5.90 -2.96 24.85
N ILE A 32 5.29 -2.02 24.14
CA ILE A 32 4.70 -2.27 22.80
C ILE A 32 5.81 -2.67 21.82
N SER A 33 6.91 -1.92 21.78
CA SER A 33 8.05 -2.21 20.91
C SER A 33 8.63 -3.60 21.18
N LYS A 34 8.77 -3.96 22.46
CA LYS A 34 9.25 -5.27 22.89
C LYS A 34 8.28 -6.39 22.50
N LYS A 35 6.98 -6.22 22.71
CA LYS A 35 5.95 -7.18 22.30
C LYS A 35 5.91 -7.36 20.78
N LEU A 36 6.00 -6.26 20.03
CA LEU A 36 6.04 -6.28 18.56
C LEU A 36 7.29 -7.01 18.06
N SER A 37 8.46 -6.67 18.58
CA SER A 37 9.72 -7.35 18.25
C SER A 37 9.66 -8.85 18.52
N GLN A 38 9.14 -9.25 19.68
CA GLN A 38 8.94 -10.66 20.02
C GLN A 38 7.95 -11.36 19.07
N ALA A 39 6.86 -10.70 18.68
CA ALA A 39 5.90 -11.25 17.73
C ALA A 39 6.53 -11.45 16.33
N LEU A 40 7.31 -10.47 15.86
CA LEU A 40 8.03 -10.55 14.59
C LEU A 40 9.05 -11.70 14.60
N TRP A 41 9.82 -11.85 15.69
CA TRP A 41 10.75 -12.96 15.83
C TRP A 41 10.07 -14.32 15.88
N ARG A 42 8.87 -14.43 16.47
CA ARG A 42 8.06 -15.67 16.44
C ARG A 42 7.61 -16.01 15.03
N ILE A 43 7.20 -15.02 14.24
CA ILE A 43 6.81 -15.23 12.84
C ILE A 43 8.03 -15.63 12.00
N TYR A 44 9.18 -15.00 12.22
CA TYR A 44 10.42 -15.30 11.50
C TYR A 44 10.95 -16.71 11.83
N ASN A 45 11.02 -17.07 13.12
CA ASN A 45 11.57 -18.33 13.60
C ASN A 45 10.56 -19.50 13.63
N ARG A 46 9.36 -19.35 13.06
CA ARG A 46 8.37 -20.43 13.03
C ARG A 46 8.95 -21.66 12.33
N SER A 47 8.88 -22.81 12.99
CA SER A 47 9.45 -24.07 12.50
C SER A 47 8.73 -24.61 11.27
N GLN A 48 7.44 -24.29 11.11
CA GLN A 48 6.65 -24.65 9.94
C GLN A 48 6.32 -23.40 9.12
N ARG A 49 6.75 -23.41 7.86
CA ARG A 49 6.24 -22.45 6.87
C ARG A 49 4.74 -22.75 6.70
N PRO A 50 3.84 -21.78 6.91
CA PRO A 50 2.43 -22.02 6.65
C PRO A 50 2.29 -22.44 5.19
N SER A 51 1.40 -23.39 4.94
CA SER A 51 1.04 -23.71 3.57
C SER A 51 0.43 -22.44 2.95
N PRO A 52 0.97 -21.93 1.84
CA PRO A 52 0.33 -20.86 1.10
C PRO A 52 -1.10 -21.30 0.74
N TRP A 53 -2.06 -20.37 0.83
CA TRP A 53 -3.44 -20.60 0.38
C TRP A 53 -4.21 -21.72 1.12
N ALA A 54 -3.78 -22.08 2.33
CA ALA A 54 -4.35 -23.18 3.12
C ALA A 54 -5.85 -23.03 3.48
N TYR A 55 -6.39 -21.81 3.44
CA TYR A 55 -7.76 -21.51 3.88
C TYR A 55 -8.72 -21.22 2.73
N GLY A 56 -8.32 -21.53 1.48
CA GLY A 56 -9.06 -21.12 0.28
C GLY A 56 -8.99 -19.60 0.03
N GLY A 57 -9.45 -19.17 -1.13
CA GLY A 57 -9.64 -17.74 -1.43
C GLY A 57 -10.84 -17.19 -0.68
N ASN A 58 -10.73 -15.99 -0.10
CA ASN A 58 -11.83 -15.37 0.66
C ASN A 58 -13.04 -15.00 -0.23
N LEU A 59 -12.84 -14.92 -1.55
CA LEU A 59 -13.86 -14.58 -2.54
C LEU A 59 -13.64 -15.41 -3.82
N PRO A 60 -14.71 -15.77 -4.56
CA PRO A 60 -14.64 -16.60 -5.76
C PRO A 60 -14.24 -15.77 -6.98
N TRP A 61 -13.00 -15.27 -6.99
CA TRP A 61 -12.50 -14.37 -8.03
C TRP A 61 -12.46 -15.00 -9.44
N ASP A 62 -12.34 -16.32 -9.52
CA ASP A 62 -12.38 -17.12 -10.75
C ASP A 62 -13.79 -17.40 -11.27
N ASP A 63 -14.82 -17.22 -10.45
CA ASP A 63 -16.20 -17.38 -10.89
C ASP A 63 -16.57 -16.27 -11.89
N PRO A 64 -16.97 -16.59 -13.14
CA PRO A 64 -17.24 -15.59 -14.15
C PRO A 64 -18.33 -14.59 -13.79
N GLN A 65 -19.37 -15.03 -13.07
CA GLN A 65 -20.47 -14.14 -12.69
C GLN A 65 -20.06 -13.19 -11.57
N PHE A 66 -19.30 -13.68 -10.59
CA PHE A 66 -18.73 -12.87 -9.53
C PHE A 66 -17.72 -11.86 -10.08
N SER A 67 -16.79 -12.30 -10.93
CA SER A 67 -15.80 -11.43 -11.56
C SER A 67 -16.48 -10.32 -12.38
N ALA A 68 -17.51 -10.65 -13.17
CA ALA A 68 -18.27 -9.65 -13.94
C ALA A 68 -19.05 -8.66 -13.05
N ARG A 69 -19.50 -9.08 -11.85
CA ARG A 69 -20.07 -8.15 -10.86
C ARG A 69 -18.99 -7.22 -10.31
N MET A 70 -17.86 -7.79 -9.88
CA MET A 70 -16.75 -7.01 -9.34
C MET A 70 -16.20 -6.00 -10.33
N LEU A 71 -16.12 -6.34 -11.62
CA LEU A 71 -15.77 -5.39 -12.68
C LEU A 71 -16.66 -4.15 -12.65
N ARG A 72 -17.99 -4.33 -12.51
CA ARG A 72 -18.92 -3.19 -12.44
C ARG A 72 -18.64 -2.31 -11.22
N GLU A 73 -18.39 -2.91 -10.06
CA GLU A 73 -18.03 -2.17 -8.84
C GLU A 73 -16.69 -1.43 -8.99
N HIS A 74 -15.71 -2.01 -9.70
CA HIS A 74 -14.44 -1.33 -9.97
C HIS A 74 -14.56 -0.14 -10.92
N LEU A 75 -15.56 -0.16 -11.82
CA LEU A 75 -15.82 0.89 -12.80
C LEU A 75 -16.84 1.94 -12.30
N ASP A 76 -17.53 1.68 -11.19
CA ASP A 76 -18.44 2.63 -10.58
C ASP A 76 -17.68 3.71 -9.79
N GLU A 77 -17.56 4.89 -10.41
CA GLU A 77 -16.89 6.06 -9.84
C GLU A 77 -17.71 6.77 -8.74
N SER A 78 -18.95 6.35 -8.47
CA SER A 78 -19.77 6.92 -7.39
C SER A 78 -19.27 6.55 -6.00
N HIS A 79 -18.44 5.51 -5.89
CA HIS A 79 -17.87 5.05 -4.62
C HIS A 79 -16.44 4.52 -4.74
N GLY A 80 -15.75 4.40 -3.60
CA GLY A 80 -14.38 3.89 -3.51
C GLY A 80 -14.26 2.42 -3.05
N ALA A 81 -15.34 1.63 -3.14
CA ALA A 81 -15.44 0.33 -2.47
C ALA A 81 -14.57 -0.78 -3.10
N ALA A 82 -14.53 -0.86 -4.43
CA ALA A 82 -13.70 -1.83 -5.16
C ALA A 82 -12.42 -1.19 -5.70
N SER A 83 -12.55 -0.09 -6.45
CA SER A 83 -11.44 0.77 -6.86
C SER A 83 -11.53 2.11 -6.14
N ARG A 84 -10.39 2.78 -5.91
CA ARG A 84 -10.40 4.21 -5.52
C ARG A 84 -11.03 5.04 -6.62
N SER A 85 -11.65 6.16 -6.29
CA SER A 85 -12.22 7.08 -7.28
C SER A 85 -11.12 7.65 -8.20
N SER A 86 -11.48 8.12 -9.39
CA SER A 86 -10.56 8.73 -10.35
C SER A 86 -9.72 9.86 -9.76
N LYS A 87 -10.32 10.69 -8.89
CA LYS A 87 -9.61 11.77 -8.20
C LYS A 87 -8.50 11.22 -7.28
N GLU A 88 -8.81 10.19 -6.50
CA GLU A 88 -7.83 9.57 -5.60
C GLU A 88 -6.77 8.78 -6.37
N ARG A 89 -7.18 8.03 -7.42
CA ARG A 89 -6.24 7.30 -8.28
C ARG A 89 -5.25 8.25 -8.95
N THR A 90 -5.70 9.39 -9.44
CA THR A 90 -4.81 10.40 -10.06
C THR A 90 -3.75 10.88 -9.07
N LEU A 91 -4.13 11.17 -7.82
CA LEU A 91 -3.18 11.56 -6.78
C LEU A 91 -2.19 10.43 -6.46
N GLN A 92 -2.66 9.19 -6.39
CA GLN A 92 -1.80 8.03 -6.15
C GLN A 92 -0.85 7.75 -7.32
N LEU A 93 -1.32 7.87 -8.55
CA LEU A 93 -0.50 7.70 -9.76
C LEU A 93 0.59 8.76 -9.85
N ASN A 94 0.27 10.01 -9.54
CA ASN A 94 1.28 11.08 -9.48
C ASN A 94 2.31 10.80 -8.38
N TRP A 95 1.85 10.40 -7.19
CA TRP A 95 2.75 10.02 -6.11
C TRP A 95 3.65 8.84 -6.51
N LEU A 96 3.10 7.78 -7.12
CA LEU A 96 3.87 6.62 -7.58
C LEU A 96 4.89 7.02 -8.65
N TRP A 97 4.47 7.84 -9.62
CA TRP A 97 5.32 8.36 -10.67
C TRP A 97 6.55 9.06 -10.09
N ASP A 98 6.34 9.98 -9.16
CA ASP A 98 7.42 10.74 -8.53
C ASP A 98 8.28 9.87 -7.61
N LYS A 99 7.66 9.01 -6.79
CA LYS A 99 8.38 8.20 -5.80
C LYS A 99 9.22 7.11 -6.43
N LEU A 100 8.73 6.50 -7.49
CA LEU A 100 9.47 5.48 -8.23
C LEU A 100 10.34 6.09 -9.33
N GLN A 101 10.30 7.42 -9.48
CA GLN A 101 11.00 8.17 -10.53
C GLN A 101 10.73 7.58 -11.92
N LEU A 102 9.48 7.21 -12.17
CA LEU A 102 9.07 6.63 -13.44
C LEU A 102 9.29 7.64 -14.57
N GLN A 103 9.62 7.10 -15.73
CA GLN A 103 9.82 7.85 -16.96
C GLN A 103 9.18 7.09 -18.11
N PRO A 104 8.84 7.76 -19.23
CA PRO A 104 8.48 7.09 -20.47
C PRO A 104 9.55 6.04 -20.85
N GLY A 105 9.12 4.87 -21.31
CA GLY A 105 9.97 3.70 -21.57
C GLY A 105 10.24 2.82 -20.34
N GLY A 106 9.84 3.26 -19.14
CA GLY A 106 9.94 2.46 -17.91
C GLY A 106 9.10 1.17 -18.00
N LYS A 107 9.59 0.08 -17.43
CA LYS A 107 8.89 -1.22 -17.40
C LYS A 107 8.18 -1.39 -16.06
N VAL A 108 6.88 -1.61 -16.08
CA VAL A 108 6.05 -1.76 -14.88
C VAL A 108 5.30 -3.08 -14.94
N LEU A 109 5.33 -3.83 -13.83
CA LEU A 109 4.48 -4.99 -13.61
C LEU A 109 3.37 -4.59 -12.63
N ASP A 110 2.13 -4.59 -13.09
CA ASP A 110 0.94 -4.32 -12.27
C ASP A 110 0.26 -5.66 -11.92
N VAL A 111 0.52 -6.15 -10.71
CA VAL A 111 -0.01 -7.44 -10.23
C VAL A 111 -1.34 -7.19 -9.53
N THR A 112 -2.33 -8.05 -9.74
CA THR A 112 -3.72 -7.83 -9.32
C THR A 112 -4.29 -6.54 -9.88
N CYS A 113 -4.04 -6.31 -11.18
CA CYS A 113 -4.37 -5.04 -11.83
C CYS A 113 -5.87 -4.78 -11.96
N GLY A 114 -6.73 -5.79 -11.70
CA GLY A 114 -8.16 -5.72 -11.95
C GLY A 114 -8.44 -5.23 -13.38
N PRO A 115 -9.34 -4.25 -13.57
CA PRO A 115 -9.64 -3.69 -14.90
C PRO A 115 -8.54 -2.78 -15.49
N GLY A 116 -7.34 -2.78 -14.90
CA GLY A 116 -6.18 -2.08 -15.46
C GLY A 116 -6.24 -0.56 -15.33
N LEU A 117 -6.94 -0.01 -14.33
CA LEU A 117 -7.09 1.45 -14.16
C LEU A 117 -5.75 2.17 -13.91
N TYR A 118 -4.81 1.53 -13.21
CA TYR A 118 -3.46 2.05 -13.00
C TYR A 118 -2.55 1.72 -14.18
N ALA A 119 -2.60 0.47 -14.66
CA ALA A 119 -1.84 0.04 -15.82
C ALA A 119 -2.07 0.92 -17.06
N THR A 120 -3.32 1.25 -17.35
CA THR A 120 -3.70 2.08 -18.52
C THR A 120 -3.17 3.51 -18.38
N ASP A 121 -3.27 4.12 -17.20
CA ASP A 121 -2.76 5.48 -16.97
C ASP A 121 -1.22 5.52 -17.08
N LEU A 122 -0.53 4.56 -16.47
CA LEU A 122 0.93 4.46 -16.58
C LEU A 122 1.39 4.17 -18.01
N ALA A 123 0.66 3.35 -18.76
CA ALA A 123 0.92 3.12 -20.18
C ALA A 123 0.71 4.40 -21.01
N ALA A 124 -0.34 5.17 -20.72
CA ALA A 124 -0.61 6.46 -21.37
C ALA A 124 0.49 7.50 -21.09
N ARG A 125 1.14 7.43 -19.92
CA ARG A 125 2.35 8.22 -19.60
C ARG A 125 3.63 7.69 -20.25
N GLY A 126 3.53 6.62 -21.04
CA GLY A 126 4.63 6.09 -21.85
C GLY A 126 5.38 4.90 -21.24
N CYS A 127 4.93 4.33 -20.11
CA CYS A 127 5.53 3.10 -19.59
C CYS A 127 5.13 1.86 -20.42
N HIS A 128 6.00 0.85 -20.43
CA HIS A 128 5.68 -0.50 -20.87
C HIS A 128 5.11 -1.29 -19.70
N VAL A 129 3.78 -1.40 -19.64
CA VAL A 129 3.10 -2.05 -18.53
C VAL A 129 2.70 -3.48 -18.89
N THR A 130 2.98 -4.43 -18.00
CA THR A 130 2.39 -5.77 -18.01
C THR A 130 1.42 -5.85 -16.85
N GLY A 131 0.13 -5.94 -17.15
CA GLY A 131 -0.92 -6.20 -16.15
C GLY A 131 -1.15 -7.70 -16.01
N VAL A 132 -1.28 -8.18 -14.78
CA VAL A 132 -1.67 -9.57 -14.49
C VAL A 132 -2.80 -9.55 -13.47
N ASP A 133 -3.94 -10.10 -13.85
CA ASP A 133 -5.07 -10.33 -12.96
C ASP A 133 -5.58 -11.76 -13.10
N PHE A 134 -6.17 -12.27 -12.02
CA PHE A 134 -6.69 -13.64 -11.96
C PHE A 134 -8.15 -13.73 -12.39
N GLY A 135 -8.91 -12.62 -12.31
CA GLY A 135 -10.31 -12.57 -12.65
C GLY A 135 -10.56 -12.72 -14.17
N PRO A 136 -11.55 -13.53 -14.59
CA PRO A 136 -11.86 -13.70 -16.01
C PRO A 136 -12.51 -12.47 -16.67
N ALA A 137 -13.07 -11.54 -15.90
CA ALA A 137 -13.68 -10.31 -16.41
C ALA A 137 -12.76 -9.07 -16.29
N SER A 138 -11.46 -9.27 -16.09
CA SER A 138 -10.45 -8.22 -15.92
C SER A 138 -9.99 -7.60 -17.24
#